data_AF-K1ZPM7-F1
#
_entry.id   AF-K1ZPM7-F1
#
_cell.length_a   1.000
_cell.length_b   1.000
_cell.length_c   1.000
_cell.angle_alpha   90.00
_cell.angle_beta   90.00
_cell.angle_gamma   90.00
#
_symmetry.space_group_name_H-M   'P 1'
#
loop_
_entity.id
_entity.type
_entity.pdbx_description
1 polymer ?
#
loop_
_entity_poly.entity_id
_entity_poly.type
_entity_poly.pdbx_seq_one_letter_code
_entity_poly.pdbx_strand_id
1 'polypeptide(L)' 'MYRQEAKIVSRAPGRAEVIGNHTDYNNGFALACGISRSTLVFL' A
#
# COMPACT_ATOMS: atom_id res chain seq x y z
N MET A 1 -19.48 -7.49 -12.56
CA MET A 1 -18.26 -7.92 -13.27
C MET A 1 -18.46 -7.60 -14.73
N TYR A 2 -17.64 -6.71 -15.30
CA TYR A 2 -17.86 -6.17 -16.65
C TYR A 2 -17.55 -7.23 -17.72
N ARG A 3 -18.19 -7.12 -18.88
CA ARG A 3 -17.96 -8.02 -20.03
C ARG A 3 -16.71 -7.64 -20.85
N GLN A 4 -16.07 -6.52 -20.52
CA GLN A 4 -14.85 -6.05 -21.16
C GLN A 4 -13.68 -6.20 -20.19
N GLU A 5 -12.53 -6.58 -20.72
CA GLU A 5 -11.28 -6.65 -19.95
C GLU A 5 -10.80 -5.26 -19.56
N ALA A 6 -10.34 -5.14 -18.31
CA ALA A 6 -9.68 -3.94 -17.83
C ALA A 6 -8.40 -3.71 -18.62
N LYS A 7 -8.20 -2.47 -19.08
CA LYS A 7 -7.02 -2.10 -19.87
C LYS A 7 -5.85 -1.70 -18.98
N ILE A 8 -6.15 -1.33 -17.74
CA ILE A 8 -5.17 -0.85 -16.77
C ILE A 8 -5.39 -1.58 -15.46
N VAL A 9 -4.29 -1.99 -14.82
CA VAL A 9 -4.30 -2.53 -13.46
C VAL A 9 -3.44 -1.62 -12.59
N SER A 10 -4.03 -1.01 -11.58
CA SER A 10 -3.32 -0.27 -10.55
C SER A 10 -3.05 -1.19 -9.37
N ARG A 11 -1.82 -1.16 -8.85
CA ARG A 11 -1.37 -1.97 -7.71
C ARG A 11 -0.77 -1.07 -6.63
N ALA A 12 -1.30 -1.15 -5.42
CA ALA A 12 -0.73 -0.52 -4.24
C ALA A 12 -0.34 -1.60 -3.21
N PRO A 13 0.96 -1.74 -2.84
CA PRO A 13 1.36 -2.65 -1.77
C PRO A 13 0.87 -2.12 -0.42
N GLY A 14 0.51 -3.02 0.49
CA GLY A 14 0.44 -2.66 1.91
C GLY A 14 1.84 -2.31 2.43
N ARG A 15 1.91 -1.73 3.63
CA ARG A 15 3.17 -1.49 4.33
C ARG A 15 3.18 -2.12 5.71
N ALA A 16 4.38 -2.44 6.19
CA ALA A 16 4.64 -2.74 7.59
C ALA A 16 5.63 -1.72 8.13
N GLU A 17 5.49 -1.39 9.41
CA GLU A 17 6.43 -0.54 10.12
C GLU A 17 7.42 -1.40 10.88
N VAL A 18 8.70 -1.23 10.59
CA VAL A 18 9.79 -1.99 11.23
C VAL A 18 10.12 -1.36 12.58
N ILE A 19 10.14 -0.03 12.66
CA ILE A 19 10.35 0.73 13.90
C ILE A 19 9.79 2.17 13.74
N GLY A 20 9.40 2.78 14.87
CA GLY A 20 8.88 4.15 14.92
C GLY A 20 7.40 4.29 15.26
N ASN A 21 6.74 3.21 15.71
CA ASN A 21 5.29 3.20 15.90
C ASN A 21 4.85 4.34 16.83
N HIS A 22 3.72 4.97 16.51
CA HIS A 22 3.13 6.06 17.31
C HIS A 22 3.97 7.34 17.39
N THR A 23 4.96 7.52 16.51
CA THR A 23 5.79 8.75 16.46
C THR A 23 5.48 9.67 15.30
N ASP A 24 4.84 9.16 14.25
CA ASP A 24 4.55 9.86 12.99
C ASP A 24 3.67 11.11 13.20
N TYR A 25 2.65 11.02 14.05
CA TYR A 25 1.81 12.15 14.42
C TYR A 25 2.47 13.15 15.39
N ASN A 26 3.72 12.90 15.80
CA ASN A 26 4.53 13.77 16.66
C ASN A 26 5.80 14.29 15.96
N ASN A 27 5.82 14.33 14.63
CA ASN A 27 7.01 14.70 13.83
C ASN A 27 8.23 13.77 14.02
N GLY A 28 8.01 12.54 14.50
CA GLY A 28 9.04 11.51 14.58
C GLY A 28 9.35 10.86 13.24
N PHE A 29 10.43 10.07 13.20
CA PHE A 29 10.80 9.26 12.05
C PHE A 29 10.25 7.83 12.19
N ALA A 30 9.78 7.26 11.09
CA ALA A 30 9.40 5.85 10.99
C ALA A 30 10.16 5.16 9.86
N LEU A 31 10.61 3.93 10.09
CA LEU A 31 11.16 3.06 9.06
C LEU A 31 10.10 2.03 8.68
N ALA A 32 9.56 2.16 7.47
CA ALA A 32 8.54 1.27 6.92
C ALA A 32 8.97 0.69 5.57
N CYS A 33 8.39 -0.46 5.21
CA CYS A 33 8.61 -1.08 3.92
C CYS A 33 7.31 -1.65 3.34
N GLY A 34 7.26 -1.78 2.02
CA GLY A 34 6.16 -2.46 1.33
C GLY A 34 6.16 -3.96 1.64
N ILE A 35 4.99 -4.55 1.86
CA ILE A 35 4.81 -5.99 2.03
C ILE A 35 4.31 -6.64 0.74
N SER A 36 4.38 -7.98 0.66
CA SER A 36 3.93 -8.72 -0.53
C SER A 36 2.43 -8.60 -0.79
N ARG A 37 1.61 -8.39 0.25
CA ARG A 37 0.16 -8.20 0.11
C ARG A 37 -0.16 -6.84 -0.50
N SER A 38 -0.99 -6.80 -1.54
CA SER A 38 -1.33 -5.59 -2.29
C SER A 38 -2.84 -5.49 -2.55
N THR A 39 -3.33 -4.27 -2.73
CA THR A 39 -4.65 -4.00 -3.29
C THR A 39 -4.52 -3.78 -4.79
N LEU A 40 -5.40 -4.42 -5.56
CA LEU A 40 -5.48 -4.29 -7.02
C LEU A 40 -6.78 -3.58 -7.40
N VAL A 41 -6.69 -2.62 -8.32
CA VAL A 41 -7.84 -1.97 -8.96
C VAL A 41 -7.72 -2.17 -10.46
N PHE A 42 -8.78 -2.72 -11.05
CA PHE A 42 -8.90 -2.99 -12.47
C PHE A 42 -9.77 -1.90 -13.10
N LEU A 43 -9.20 -1.16 -14.07
CA LEU A 43 -9.76 0.02 -14.72
C LEU A 43 -10.10 -0.26 -16.19
#